data_AF-A0A0B5BF55-F1
#
_entry.id   AF-A0A0B5BF55-F1
#
_cell.length_a   1.000
_cell.length_b   1.000
_cell.length_c   1.000
_cell.angle_alpha   90.00
_cell.angle_beta   90.00
_cell.angle_gamma   90.00
#
_symmetry.space_group_name_H-M   'P 1'
#
loop_
_entity.id
_entity.type
_entity.pdbx_description
1 polymer ?
#
loop_
_entity_poly.entity_id
_entity_poly.type
_entity_poly.pdbx_seq_one_letter_code
_entity_poly.pdbx_strand_id
1 'polypeptide(L)'
;MIEIKKSATADTRTCDWSKVTKEQLLESSRQHIGDVEKGIGFLVGKMCESAALHDHDKISDIDGFHRDFQTGFKQTEWWDKHRTINRHHLLQADGVPADVNLIDVLDMIVDCVMAGMGRSGSVYPLDVSPEVLMHAFQNTVELLKSQVQVIE
;
A
#
# COMPACT_ATOMS: atom_id res chain seq x y z
N MET A 1 -8.15 14.80 -3.08
CA MET A 1 -9.38 14.20 -3.64
C MET A 1 -9.15 13.99 -5.13
N ILE A 2 -9.52 12.82 -5.64
CA ILE A 2 -9.45 12.43 -7.05
C ILE A 2 -10.82 12.68 -7.66
N GLU A 3 -10.89 13.62 -8.59
CA GLU A 3 -12.13 13.93 -9.30
C GLU A 3 -12.24 13.10 -10.58
N ILE A 4 -13.36 12.39 -10.74
CA ILE A 4 -13.67 11.57 -11.92
C ILE A 4 -15.05 11.92 -12.47
N LYS A 5 -15.32 11.59 -13.73
CA LYS A 5 -16.64 11.80 -14.36
C LYS A 5 -17.36 10.48 -14.59
N LYS A 6 -18.68 10.53 -14.79
CA LYS A 6 -19.45 9.34 -15.15
C LYS A 6 -19.09 8.86 -16.56
N SER A 7 -18.65 7.61 -16.69
CA SER A 7 -18.29 6.96 -17.96
C SER A 7 -19.37 5.95 -18.41
N ALA A 8 -20.65 6.37 -18.45
CA ALA A 8 -21.79 5.45 -18.61
C ALA A 8 -21.82 4.72 -19.97
N THR A 9 -21.19 5.27 -21.02
CA THR A 9 -21.21 4.71 -22.37
C THR A 9 -20.12 3.67 -22.62
N ALA A 10 -19.12 3.54 -21.74
CA ALA A 10 -18.06 2.53 -21.81
C ALA A 10 -18.25 1.34 -20.85
N ASP A 11 -19.40 1.23 -20.16
CA ASP A 11 -19.70 0.08 -19.29
C ASP A 11 -20.36 -1.06 -20.08
N THR A 12 -19.65 -2.18 -20.24
CA THR A 12 -20.16 -3.38 -20.93
C THR A 12 -21.33 -4.07 -20.21
N ARG A 13 -21.62 -3.70 -18.96
CA ARG A 13 -22.67 -4.31 -18.14
C ARG A 13 -23.97 -3.51 -18.12
N THR A 14 -23.90 -2.19 -18.28
CA THR A 14 -25.06 -1.29 -18.09
C THR A 14 -25.35 -0.37 -19.28
N CYS A 15 -24.49 -0.33 -20.29
CA CYS A 15 -24.67 0.53 -21.47
C CYS A 15 -25.71 -0.06 -22.45
N ASP A 16 -26.63 0.78 -22.94
CA ASP A 16 -27.45 0.47 -24.11
C ASP A 16 -26.60 0.62 -25.38
N TRP A 17 -25.88 -0.44 -25.73
CA TRP A 17 -24.94 -0.51 -26.85
C TRP A 17 -25.56 -0.10 -28.19
N SER A 18 -26.88 -0.21 -28.34
CA SER A 18 -27.58 0.13 -29.58
C SER A 18 -27.66 1.65 -29.83
N LYS A 19 -27.38 2.47 -28.81
CA LYS A 19 -27.52 3.93 -28.85
C LYS A 19 -26.20 4.69 -28.73
N VAL A 20 -25.07 4.00 -28.65
CA VAL A 20 -23.75 4.62 -28.45
C VAL A 20 -22.97 4.62 -29.76
N THR A 21 -22.49 5.80 -30.16
CA THR A 21 -21.60 5.91 -31.32
C THR A 21 -20.18 5.46 -30.98
N LYS A 22 -19.39 5.12 -32.01
CA LYS A 22 -17.97 4.81 -31.85
C LYS A 22 -17.21 5.97 -31.19
N GLU A 23 -17.55 7.20 -31.52
CA GLU A 23 -16.92 8.40 -30.99
C GLU A 23 -17.22 8.57 -29.49
N GLN A 24 -18.47 8.37 -29.06
CA GLN A 24 -18.86 8.40 -27.65
C GLN A 24 -18.18 7.29 -26.84
N LEU A 25 -18.03 6.09 -27.42
CA LEU A 25 -17.31 4.99 -26.81
C LEU A 25 -15.81 5.32 -26.65
N LEU A 26 -15.19 5.90 -27.68
CA LEU A 26 -13.78 6.32 -27.63
C LEU A 26 -13.54 7.42 -26.60
N GLU A 27 -14.41 8.43 -26.54
CA GLU A 27 -14.32 9.52 -25.57
C GLU A 27 -14.43 8.99 -24.13
N SER A 28 -15.45 8.18 -23.86
CA SER A 28 -15.65 7.59 -22.53
C SER A 28 -14.52 6.63 -22.15
N SER A 29 -13.93 5.91 -23.11
CA SER A 29 -12.78 5.04 -22.87
C SER A 29 -11.53 5.85 -22.48
N ARG A 30 -11.25 6.95 -23.20
CA ARG A 30 -10.13 7.86 -22.86
C ARG A 30 -10.32 8.50 -21.50
N GLN A 31 -11.55 8.89 -21.17
CA GLN A 31 -11.89 9.43 -19.86
C GLN A 31 -11.63 8.39 -18.75
N HIS A 32 -12.12 7.15 -18.91
CA HIS A 32 -11.90 6.09 -17.93
C HIS A 32 -10.41 5.80 -17.72
N ILE A 33 -9.62 5.73 -18.79
CA ILE A 33 -8.16 5.56 -18.70
C ILE A 33 -7.54 6.68 -17.85
N GLY A 34 -7.86 7.94 -18.14
CA GLY A 34 -7.35 9.07 -17.35
C GLY A 34 -7.78 9.03 -15.88
N ASP A 35 -9.00 8.55 -15.58
CA ASP A 35 -9.46 8.38 -14.20
C ASP A 35 -8.74 7.25 -13.47
N VAL A 36 -8.43 6.14 -14.16
CA VAL A 36 -7.58 5.06 -13.63
C VAL A 36 -6.15 5.55 -13.38
N GLU A 37 -5.57 6.32 -14.29
CA GLU A 37 -4.24 6.91 -14.14
C GLU A 37 -4.14 7.78 -12.87
N LYS A 38 -5.17 8.58 -12.57
CA LYS A 38 -5.23 9.35 -11.31
C LYS A 38 -5.23 8.44 -10.08
N GLY A 39 -6.01 7.35 -10.11
CA GLY A 39 -6.06 6.37 -9.03
C GLY A 39 -4.71 5.68 -8.78
N ILE A 40 -4.04 5.26 -9.85
CA ILE A 40 -2.68 4.71 -9.77
C ILE A 40 -1.69 5.76 -9.25
N GLY A 41 -1.76 7.00 -9.75
CA GLY A 41 -0.91 8.10 -9.30
C GLY A 41 -1.05 8.39 -7.80
N PHE A 42 -2.26 8.32 -7.26
CA PHE A 42 -2.50 8.43 -5.82
C PHE A 42 -1.79 7.33 -5.03
N LEU A 43 -1.92 6.06 -5.45
CA LEU A 43 -1.26 4.94 -4.78
C LEU A 43 0.27 5.04 -4.88
N VAL A 44 0.81 5.51 -6.01
CA VAL A 44 2.25 5.81 -6.15
C VAL A 44 2.69 6.87 -5.15
N GLY A 45 1.92 7.96 -4.99
CA GLY A 45 2.18 8.96 -3.96
C GLY A 45 2.23 8.36 -2.56
N LYS A 46 1.29 7.46 -2.24
CA LYS A 46 1.29 6.74 -0.95
C LYS A 46 2.46 5.80 -0.76
N MET A 47 2.92 5.12 -1.80
CA MET A 47 4.16 4.34 -1.73
C MET A 47 5.38 5.21 -1.46
N CYS A 48 5.47 6.39 -2.09
CA CYS A 48 6.54 7.35 -1.81
C CYS A 48 6.50 7.87 -0.36
N GLU A 49 5.30 8.16 0.18
CA GLU A 49 5.13 8.51 1.59
C GLU A 49 5.61 7.38 2.53
N SER A 50 5.20 6.13 2.25
CA SER A 50 5.63 4.96 3.05
C SER A 50 7.15 4.78 3.01
N ALA A 51 7.76 4.87 1.83
CA ALA A 51 9.20 4.75 1.67
C ALA A 51 9.99 5.83 2.44
N ALA A 52 9.45 7.06 2.52
CA ALA A 52 10.08 8.15 3.27
C ALA A 52 9.96 7.97 4.80
N LEU A 53 8.96 7.23 5.27
CA LEU A 53 8.71 6.94 6.69
C LEU A 53 9.25 5.58 7.14
N HIS A 54 9.83 4.80 6.23
CA HIS A 54 10.41 3.50 6.53
C HIS A 54 11.48 3.61 7.62
N ASP A 55 11.31 2.87 8.72
CA ASP A 55 12.22 2.85 9.88
C ASP A 55 12.45 4.22 10.54
N HIS A 56 11.53 5.19 10.40
CA HIS A 56 11.73 6.55 10.90
C HIS A 56 11.98 6.60 12.42
N ASP A 57 11.40 5.67 13.18
CA ASP A 57 11.58 5.57 14.63
C ASP A 57 13.03 5.21 15.01
N LYS A 58 13.73 4.41 14.19
CA LYS A 58 15.14 4.05 14.37
C LYS A 58 16.04 5.29 14.34
N ILE A 59 15.67 6.28 13.52
CA ILE A 59 16.40 7.54 13.43
C ILE A 59 16.01 8.46 14.60
N SER A 60 14.73 8.49 14.97
CA SER A 60 14.26 9.35 16.07
C SER A 60 14.61 8.84 17.48
N ASP A 61 14.82 7.53 17.64
CA ASP A 61 15.19 6.84 18.88
C ASP A 61 16.38 5.89 18.63
N ILE A 62 17.47 6.46 18.09
CA ILE A 62 18.69 5.71 17.82
C ILE A 62 19.33 5.16 19.10
N ASP A 63 19.15 5.84 20.23
CA ASP A 63 19.63 5.40 21.55
C ASP A 63 18.85 4.18 22.04
N GLY A 64 17.53 4.13 21.81
CA GLY A 64 16.69 2.96 22.00
C GLY A 64 17.19 1.75 21.22
N PHE A 65 17.36 1.94 19.91
CA PHE A 65 17.86 0.88 19.04
C PHE A 65 19.25 0.39 19.48
N HIS A 66 20.17 1.31 19.77
CA HIS A 66 21.52 0.96 20.19
C HIS A 66 21.56 0.23 21.54
N ARG A 67 20.70 0.62 22.49
CA ARG A 67 20.57 -0.07 23.78
C ARG A 67 20.20 -1.54 23.58
N ASP A 68 19.15 -1.82 22.81
CA ASP A 68 18.74 -3.20 22.51
C ASP A 68 19.85 -3.94 21.75
N PHE A 69 20.47 -3.28 20.77
CA PHE A 69 21.57 -3.82 19.96
C PHE A 69 22.77 -4.27 20.81
N GLN A 70 23.19 -3.49 21.81
CA GLN A 70 24.31 -3.84 22.70
C GLN A 70 24.07 -5.15 23.49
N THR A 71 22.80 -5.52 23.68
CA THR A 71 22.44 -6.78 24.35
C THR A 71 22.36 -7.98 23.39
N GLY A 72 22.53 -7.73 22.08
CA GLY A 72 22.19 -8.70 21.04
C GLY A 72 20.69 -8.96 20.96
N PHE A 73 19.87 -7.92 21.21
CA PHE A 73 18.40 -8.00 21.24
C PHE A 73 17.83 -9.00 22.28
N LYS A 74 18.52 -9.18 23.41
CA LYS A 74 17.95 -9.86 24.59
C LYS A 74 16.97 -8.95 25.33
N GLN A 75 17.22 -7.64 25.27
CA GLN A 75 16.24 -6.60 25.56
C GLN A 75 15.63 -6.15 24.23
N THR A 76 14.30 -6.00 24.21
CA THR A 76 13.51 -5.76 22.99
C THR A 76 12.58 -4.55 23.12
N GLU A 77 12.82 -3.66 24.09
CA GLU A 77 11.91 -2.52 24.33
C GLU A 77 11.73 -1.63 23.10
N TRP A 78 12.82 -1.40 22.36
CA TRP A 78 12.77 -0.65 21.12
C TRP A 78 12.15 -1.53 20.02
N TRP A 79 12.56 -2.80 19.90
CA TRP A 79 12.03 -3.70 18.87
C TRP A 79 10.51 -3.92 18.95
N ASP A 80 9.98 -4.05 20.17
CA ASP A 80 8.56 -4.24 20.43
C ASP A 80 7.74 -3.01 19.98
N LYS A 81 8.27 -1.81 20.22
CA LYS A 81 7.66 -0.57 19.73
C LYS A 81 7.81 -0.41 18.23
N HIS A 82 9.02 -0.65 17.72
CA HIS A 82 9.38 -0.51 16.31
C HIS A 82 8.45 -1.27 15.38
N ARG A 83 8.09 -2.50 15.76
CA ARG A 83 7.12 -3.35 15.04
C ARG A 83 5.73 -2.74 14.95
N THR A 84 5.30 -2.01 15.98
CA THR A 84 3.97 -1.38 16.02
C THR A 84 3.95 0.02 15.39
N ILE A 85 5.10 0.70 15.34
CA ILE A 85 5.25 2.03 14.76
C ILE A 85 5.40 1.95 13.24
N ASN A 86 6.22 1.02 12.76
CA ASN A 86 6.46 0.82 11.33
C ASN A 86 5.51 -0.22 10.77
N ARG A 87 4.95 0.07 9.60
CA ARG A 87 3.83 -0.69 9.05
C ARG A 87 4.26 -1.93 8.26
N HIS A 88 5.55 -2.15 8.06
CA HIS A 88 6.08 -3.24 7.24
C HIS A 88 6.34 -4.55 8.02
N HIS A 89 6.16 -4.60 9.35
CA HIS A 89 6.41 -5.80 10.17
C HIS A 89 5.25 -6.81 10.17
N LEU A 90 4.65 -7.08 9.01
CA LEU A 90 3.40 -7.84 8.89
C LEU A 90 3.51 -9.34 9.19
N LEU A 91 4.73 -9.86 9.36
CA LEU A 91 4.98 -11.24 9.80
C LEU A 91 4.82 -11.42 11.32
N GLN A 92 4.69 -10.32 12.06
CA GLN A 92 4.46 -10.30 13.50
C GLN A 92 3.01 -9.89 13.75
N ALA A 93 2.27 -10.65 14.56
CA ALA A 93 0.83 -10.41 14.75
C ALA A 93 0.51 -9.02 15.33
N ASP A 94 1.38 -8.50 16.20
CA ASP A 94 1.33 -7.15 16.77
C ASP A 94 1.84 -6.06 15.81
N GLY A 95 2.54 -6.44 14.74
CA GLY A 95 3.02 -5.54 13.70
C GLY A 95 2.02 -5.31 12.56
N VAL A 96 0.82 -5.91 12.61
CA VAL A 96 -0.23 -5.71 11.61
C VAL A 96 -1.17 -4.58 12.05
N PRO A 97 -1.18 -3.42 11.35
CA PRO A 97 -2.13 -2.34 11.65
C PRO A 97 -3.57 -2.76 11.36
N ALA A 98 -4.53 -2.23 12.12
CA ALA A 98 -5.96 -2.49 11.88
C ALA A 98 -6.41 -2.04 10.47
N ASP A 99 -5.77 -1.01 9.93
CA ASP A 99 -5.97 -0.46 8.58
C ASP A 99 -4.86 -0.89 7.60
N VAL A 100 -4.24 -2.06 7.83
CA VAL A 100 -3.22 -2.62 6.93
C VAL A 100 -3.72 -2.55 5.48
N ASN A 101 -2.86 -2.16 4.55
CA ASN A 101 -3.20 -2.02 3.14
C ASN A 101 -2.06 -2.51 2.25
N LEU A 102 -2.28 -2.62 0.93
CA LEU A 102 -1.30 -3.16 0.00
C LEU A 102 0.01 -2.36 -0.09
N ILE A 103 0.04 -1.09 0.31
CA ILE A 103 1.29 -0.31 0.37
C ILE A 103 2.19 -0.87 1.47
N ASP A 104 1.61 -1.22 2.62
CA ASP A 104 2.35 -1.84 3.74
C ASP A 104 2.94 -3.20 3.34
N VAL A 105 2.19 -3.98 2.55
CA VAL A 105 2.65 -5.26 1.99
C VAL A 105 3.83 -5.06 1.04
N LEU A 106 3.75 -4.05 0.18
CA LEU A 106 4.86 -3.72 -0.75
C LEU A 106 6.09 -3.24 0.01
N ASP A 107 5.93 -2.41 1.05
CA ASP A 107 7.03 -1.96 1.92
C ASP A 107 7.71 -3.16 2.61
N MET A 108 6.94 -4.09 3.19
CA MET A 108 7.48 -5.34 3.77
C MET A 108 8.28 -6.16 2.76
N ILE A 109 7.74 -6.37 1.55
CA ILE A 109 8.44 -7.13 0.52
C ILE A 109 9.76 -6.45 0.16
N VAL A 110 9.73 -5.13 -0.05
CA VAL A 110 10.93 -4.35 -0.38
C VAL A 110 11.95 -4.43 0.74
N ASP A 111 11.56 -4.18 1.99
CA ASP A 111 12.46 -4.28 3.15
C ASP A 111 13.11 -5.66 3.24
N CYS A 112 12.31 -6.72 3.24
CA CYS A 112 12.82 -8.08 3.39
C CYS A 112 13.78 -8.46 2.27
N VAL A 113 13.49 -8.06 1.01
CA VAL A 113 14.37 -8.32 -0.12
C VAL A 113 15.67 -7.51 -0.01
N MET A 114 15.59 -6.21 0.26
CA MET A 114 16.78 -5.35 0.37
C MET A 114 17.66 -5.77 1.55
N ALA A 115 17.07 -6.04 2.71
CA ALA A 115 17.77 -6.51 3.90
C ALA A 115 18.34 -7.91 3.71
N GLY A 116 17.57 -8.86 3.19
CA GLY A 116 17.99 -10.24 2.97
C GLY A 116 19.17 -10.32 1.99
N MET A 117 19.02 -9.70 0.83
CA MET A 117 20.06 -9.66 -0.19
C MET A 117 21.29 -8.88 0.29
N GLY A 118 21.11 -7.76 0.99
CA GLY A 118 22.23 -6.94 1.46
C GLY A 118 23.02 -7.56 2.62
N ARG A 119 22.39 -8.33 3.51
CA ARG A 119 23.04 -8.91 4.71
C ARG A 119 23.56 -10.32 4.48
N SER A 120 22.82 -11.14 3.74
CA SER A 120 23.11 -12.58 3.60
C SER A 120 23.20 -13.08 2.16
N GLY A 121 22.80 -12.26 1.17
CA GLY A 121 22.67 -12.68 -0.22
C GLY A 121 21.45 -13.58 -0.48
N SER A 122 20.54 -13.72 0.48
CA SER A 122 19.34 -14.55 0.35
C SER A 122 18.14 -13.92 1.07
N VAL A 123 16.94 -14.24 0.60
CA VAL A 123 15.68 -13.81 1.24
C VAL A 123 15.03 -15.05 1.82
N TYR A 124 14.70 -15.01 3.11
CA TYR A 124 13.97 -16.08 3.76
C TYR A 124 12.52 -16.13 3.22
N PRO A 125 11.81 -17.26 3.32
CA PRO A 125 10.42 -17.34 2.86
C PRO A 125 9.54 -16.32 3.57
N LEU A 126 8.87 -15.46 2.81
CA LEU A 126 7.88 -14.54 3.35
C LEU A 126 6.53 -15.25 3.44
N ASP A 127 6.07 -15.49 4.67
CA ASP A 127 4.82 -16.21 4.97
C ASP A 127 3.82 -15.27 5.64
N VAL A 128 3.33 -14.29 4.87
CA VAL A 128 2.26 -13.41 5.34
C VAL A 128 0.92 -14.15 5.30
N SER A 129 0.13 -14.02 6.36
CA SER A 129 -1.18 -14.69 6.45
C SER A 129 -2.08 -14.29 5.27
N PRO A 130 -2.77 -15.24 4.62
CA PRO A 130 -3.76 -14.94 3.58
C PRO A 130 -4.87 -13.98 4.06
N GLU A 131 -5.22 -14.03 5.34
CA GLU A 131 -6.20 -13.11 5.94
C GLU A 131 -5.67 -11.67 5.95
N VAL A 132 -4.40 -11.47 6.33
CA VAL A 132 -3.75 -10.16 6.31
C VAL A 132 -3.69 -9.62 4.88
N LEU A 133 -3.37 -10.46 3.89
CA LEU A 133 -3.38 -10.05 2.47
C LEU A 133 -4.78 -9.64 1.99
N MET A 134 -5.83 -10.37 2.38
CA MET A 134 -7.20 -10.04 2.00
C MET A 134 -7.67 -8.75 2.67
N HIS A 135 -7.36 -8.55 3.95
CA HIS A 135 -7.62 -7.28 4.65
C HIS A 135 -6.87 -6.13 3.99
N ALA A 136 -5.60 -6.33 3.65
CA ALA A 136 -4.80 -5.33 2.93
C ALA A 136 -5.44 -4.92 1.60
N PHE A 137 -5.91 -5.90 0.83
CA PHE A 137 -6.64 -5.64 -0.41
C PHE A 137 -7.93 -4.84 -0.17
N GLN A 138 -8.78 -5.28 0.75
CA GLN A 138 -10.07 -4.62 1.05
C GLN A 138 -9.87 -3.19 1.56
N ASN A 139 -8.91 -2.98 2.46
CA ASN A 139 -8.58 -1.66 2.99
C ASN A 139 -8.00 -0.75 1.90
N THR A 140 -7.21 -1.26 0.95
CA THR A 140 -6.78 -0.46 -0.21
C THR A 140 -7.95 -0.02 -1.08
N VAL A 141 -8.97 -0.89 -1.27
CA VAL A 141 -10.19 -0.52 -1.99
C VAL A 141 -10.93 0.60 -1.26
N GLU A 142 -11.15 0.47 0.05
CA GLU A 142 -11.84 1.50 0.84
C GLU A 142 -11.05 2.80 0.93
N LEU A 143 -9.72 2.72 1.06
CA LEU A 143 -8.82 3.88 0.97
C LEU A 143 -9.03 4.60 -0.36
N LEU A 144 -8.94 3.90 -1.50
CA LEU A 144 -9.09 4.54 -2.81
C LEU A 144 -10.49 5.11 -3.00
N LYS A 145 -11.55 4.39 -2.59
CA LYS A 145 -12.93 4.89 -2.62
C LYS A 145 -13.10 6.18 -1.82
N SER A 146 -12.48 6.27 -0.64
CA SER A 146 -12.53 7.48 0.21
C SER A 146 -11.89 8.71 -0.45
N GLN A 147 -11.04 8.49 -1.46
CA GLN A 147 -10.34 9.54 -2.18
C GLN A 147 -11.00 9.91 -3.50
N VAL A 148 -12.07 9.23 -3.92
CA VAL A 148 -12.71 9.48 -5.21
C VAL A 148 -14.00 10.26 -5.05
N GLN A 149 -14.13 11.34 -5.80
CA GLN A 149 -15.36 12.10 -5.96
C GLN A 149 -15.81 12.07 -7.41
N VAL A 150 -17.05 11.64 -7.65
CA VAL A 150 -17.66 11.72 -8.98
C VAL A 150 -18.25 13.11 -9.17
N ILE A 151 -17.69 13.87 -10.10
CA ILE A 151 -18.16 15.21 -10.48
C ILE A 151 -19.05 15.12 -11.73
N GLU A 152 -19.93 16.10 -11.88
CA GLU A 152 -20.82 16.22 -13.05
C GLU A 152 -20.06 16.52 -14.35
#